data_AF-A0A2N9MYA5-F1
#
_entry.id   AF-A0A2N9MYA5-F1
#
_cell.length_a   1.000
_cell.length_b   1.000
_cell.length_c   1.000
_cell.angle_alpha   90.00
_cell.angle_beta   90.00
_cell.angle_gamma   90.00
#
_symmetry.space_group_name_H-M   'P 1'
#
loop_
_entity.id
_entity.type
_entity.pdbx_description
1 polymer ?
#
loop_
_entity_poly.entity_id
_entity_poly.type
_entity_poly.pdbx_seq_one_letter_code
_entity_poly.pdbx_strand_id
1 'polypeptide(L)'
;MTPDLDCSKNYGGLRAYVPHILTALAFSLVFLGWVIFVPNSETQPVLAATTSTAAQRDAQTLAYYGDGKLKVLQFYANPTETTRPGSRALVCYGVSNAESVTIEPSLGETWPSTGRCLEATPAKDTEYTLRARDNAGHEQVQTVTLRVQR
;
A
#
# COMPACT_ATOMS: atom_id res chain seq x y z
N MET A 1 -2.05 56.22 -44.75
CA MET A 1 -2.33 54.79 -44.98
C MET A 1 -3.54 54.44 -44.15
N THR A 2 -4.74 54.44 -44.75
CA THR A 2 -5.97 53.93 -44.12
C THR A 2 -5.88 52.41 -44.01
N PRO A 3 -6.74 51.79 -43.19
CA PRO A 3 -7.95 51.27 -43.81
C PRO A 3 -9.22 51.75 -43.13
N ASP A 4 -10.13 52.21 -43.99
CA ASP A 4 -11.58 52.22 -43.81
C ASP A 4 -12.05 50.88 -43.25
N LEU A 5 -12.87 50.93 -42.20
CA LEU A 5 -13.74 49.83 -41.84
C LEU A 5 -15.16 50.36 -41.81
N ASP A 6 -15.77 50.25 -42.99
CA ASP A 6 -17.20 50.18 -43.21
C ASP A 6 -17.84 49.16 -42.27
N CYS A 7 -18.82 49.59 -41.47
CA CYS A 7 -19.78 48.67 -40.88
C CYS A 7 -21.09 49.36 -40.50
N SER A 8 -21.79 49.88 -41.52
CA SER A 8 -23.25 50.05 -41.42
C SER A 8 -23.92 48.69 -41.60
N LYS A 9 -23.79 47.80 -40.61
CA LYS A 9 -24.47 46.49 -40.63
C LYS A 9 -25.87 46.65 -40.05
N ASN A 10 -26.87 46.49 -40.91
CA ASN A 10 -28.29 46.44 -40.56
C ASN A 10 -28.53 45.47 -39.38
N TYR A 11 -28.79 46.03 -38.18
CA TYR A 11 -29.13 45.27 -36.97
C TYR A 11 -30.59 44.78 -36.93
N GLY A 12 -31.28 44.75 -38.07
CA GLY A 12 -32.70 44.35 -38.17
C GLY A 12 -32.95 42.86 -37.84
N GLY A 13 -31.97 41.99 -38.03
CA GLY A 13 -32.03 40.57 -37.63
C GLY A 13 -31.45 40.29 -36.25
N LEU A 14 -30.68 41.22 -35.67
CA LEU A 14 -30.03 41.02 -34.38
C LEU A 14 -31.03 41.10 -33.23
N ARG A 15 -32.06 41.95 -33.32
CA ARG A 15 -33.06 42.16 -32.26
C ARG A 15 -33.84 40.89 -31.90
N ALA A 16 -34.03 39.98 -32.85
CA ALA A 16 -34.64 38.67 -32.62
C ALA A 16 -33.69 37.67 -31.93
N TYR A 17 -32.38 37.85 -32.08
CA TYR A 17 -31.34 37.01 -31.46
C TYR A 17 -30.84 37.56 -30.13
N VAL A 18 -31.05 38.85 -29.84
CA VAL A 18 -30.79 39.47 -28.52
C VAL A 18 -31.31 38.62 -27.34
N PRO A 19 -32.57 38.11 -27.34
CA PRO A 19 -33.03 37.27 -26.24
C PRO A 19 -32.26 35.95 -26.12
N HIS A 20 -31.87 35.32 -27.23
CA HIS A 20 -31.10 34.08 -27.23
C HIS A 20 -29.65 34.26 -26.77
N ILE A 21 -29.04 35.41 -27.11
CA ILE A 21 -27.70 35.78 -26.64
C ILE A 21 -27.74 36.05 -25.13
N LEU A 22 -28.78 36.74 -24.64
CA LEU A 22 -28.98 36.97 -23.22
C LEU A 22 -29.20 35.67 -22.43
N THR A 23 -29.97 34.71 -22.97
CA THR A 23 -30.14 33.41 -22.31
C THR A 23 -28.85 32.61 -22.29
N ALA A 24 -28.09 32.59 -23.39
CA ALA A 24 -26.81 31.90 -23.46
C ALA A 24 -25.78 32.48 -22.46
N LEU A 25 -25.72 33.81 -22.33
CA LEU A 25 -24.89 34.48 -21.33
C LEU A 25 -25.34 34.17 -19.90
N ALA A 26 -26.65 34.17 -19.64
CA ALA A 26 -27.18 33.79 -18.32
C ALA A 26 -26.82 32.34 -17.96
N PHE A 27 -26.98 31.39 -18.89
CA PHE A 27 -26.57 30.00 -18.67
C PHE A 27 -25.07 29.85 -18.47
N SER A 28 -24.23 30.59 -19.20
CA SER A 28 -22.78 30.62 -18.98
C SER A 28 -22.41 31.16 -17.59
N LEU A 29 -23.06 32.24 -17.13
CA LEU A 29 -22.81 32.80 -15.81
C LEU A 29 -23.28 31.88 -14.68
N VAL A 30 -24.41 31.21 -14.85
CA VAL A 30 -24.90 30.19 -13.92
C VAL A 30 -23.96 28.99 -13.90
N PHE A 31 -23.45 28.55 -15.05
CA PHE A 31 -22.49 27.45 -15.12
C PHE A 31 -21.15 27.81 -14.47
N LEU A 32 -20.61 29.00 -14.74
CA LEU A 32 -19.40 29.50 -14.07
C LEU A 32 -19.61 29.67 -12.56
N GLY A 33 -20.78 30.19 -12.15
CA GLY A 33 -21.16 30.28 -10.74
C GLY A 33 -21.28 28.91 -10.07
N TRP A 34 -21.84 27.90 -10.76
CA TRP A 34 -21.92 26.53 -10.28
C TRP A 34 -20.53 25.89 -10.15
N VAL A 35 -19.63 26.10 -11.11
CA VAL A 35 -18.25 25.59 -11.03
C VAL A 35 -17.48 26.22 -9.86
N ILE A 36 -17.76 27.50 -9.52
CA ILE A 36 -17.18 28.17 -8.34
C ILE A 36 -17.88 27.73 -7.04
N PHE A 37 -19.17 27.39 -7.09
CA PHE A 37 -19.97 26.95 -5.94
C PHE A 37 -19.95 25.44 -5.70
N VAL A 38 -19.42 24.63 -6.62
CA VAL A 38 -18.86 23.32 -6.26
C VAL A 38 -17.84 23.67 -5.18
N PRO A 39 -18.14 23.42 -3.89
CA PRO A 39 -17.21 23.74 -2.84
C PRO A 39 -15.96 22.99 -3.24
N ASN A 40 -14.84 23.71 -3.32
CA ASN A 40 -13.54 23.14 -3.57
C ASN A 40 -13.26 22.10 -2.46
N SER A 41 -13.79 20.89 -2.64
CA SER A 41 -13.67 19.75 -1.74
C SER A 41 -12.31 19.06 -1.93
N GLU A 42 -11.40 19.69 -2.66
CA GLU A 42 -10.19 19.08 -3.20
C GLU A 42 -8.95 19.97 -3.03
N THR A 43 -9.00 21.14 -2.38
CA THR A 43 -7.77 21.69 -1.78
C THR A 43 -7.74 21.33 -0.31
N GLN A 44 -7.53 20.04 -0.07
CA GLN A 44 -6.77 19.69 1.13
C GLN A 44 -5.48 20.51 1.07
N PRO A 45 -5.12 21.27 2.11
CA PRO A 45 -3.72 21.61 2.26
C PRO A 45 -3.00 20.27 2.42
N VAL A 46 -2.40 19.79 1.34
CA VAL A 46 -1.51 18.60 1.25
C VAL A 46 -0.26 18.79 2.14
N LEU A 47 -0.30 19.72 3.08
CA LEU A 47 0.74 20.03 4.05
C LEU A 47 0.24 19.88 5.50
N ALA A 48 -1.07 20.01 5.78
CA ALA A 48 -1.61 19.92 7.15
C ALA A 48 -2.31 18.57 7.43
N ALA A 49 -3.13 18.07 6.50
CA ALA A 49 -3.72 16.72 6.56
C ALA A 49 -2.72 15.61 6.18
N THR A 50 -1.65 15.98 5.48
CA THR A 50 -0.53 15.09 5.17
C THR A 50 0.28 14.78 6.41
N THR A 51 0.44 15.71 7.35
CA THR A 51 1.16 15.41 8.61
C THR A 51 0.44 14.37 9.45
N SER A 52 -0.89 14.43 9.62
CA SER A 52 -1.59 13.43 10.44
C SER A 52 -1.65 12.08 9.75
N THR A 53 -1.97 12.02 8.44
CA THR A 53 -2.11 10.75 7.72
C THR A 53 -0.78 10.13 7.26
N ALA A 54 0.26 10.92 6.99
CA ALA A 54 1.60 10.41 6.71
C ALA A 54 2.29 9.98 8.01
N ALA A 55 2.26 10.80 9.08
CA ALA A 55 2.84 10.38 10.36
C ALA A 55 2.16 9.13 10.93
N GLN A 56 0.83 9.00 10.77
CA GLN A 56 0.13 7.77 11.14
C GLN A 56 0.59 6.56 10.31
N ARG A 57 0.75 6.71 8.98
CA ARG A 57 1.24 5.63 8.11
C ARG A 57 2.68 5.24 8.41
N ASP A 58 3.54 6.22 8.70
CA ASP A 58 4.94 6.00 9.07
C ASP A 58 5.02 5.27 10.41
N ALA A 59 4.24 5.69 11.41
CA ALA A 59 4.14 5.02 12.70
C ALA A 59 3.63 3.58 12.55
N GLN A 60 2.61 3.34 11.71
CA GLN A 60 2.12 1.99 11.45
C GLN A 60 3.19 1.10 10.77
N THR A 61 3.99 1.68 9.86
CA THR A 61 5.07 0.97 9.18
C THR A 61 6.18 0.58 10.15
N LEU A 62 6.59 1.51 11.02
CA LEU A 62 7.57 1.24 12.08
C LEU A 62 7.06 0.14 13.03
N ALA A 63 5.78 0.22 13.42
CA ALA A 63 5.15 -0.76 14.30
C ALA A 63 5.11 -2.15 13.66
N TYR A 64 4.92 -2.24 12.34
CA TYR A 64 5.01 -3.49 11.59
C TYR A 64 6.41 -4.12 11.73
N TYR A 65 7.49 -3.33 11.62
CA TYR A 65 8.88 -3.76 11.80
C TYR A 65 9.37 -3.76 13.26
N GLY A 66 8.46 -3.61 14.23
CA GLY A 66 8.78 -3.73 15.66
C GLY A 66 9.39 -2.50 16.30
N ASP A 67 9.25 -1.32 15.71
CA ASP A 67 9.68 -0.03 16.29
C ASP A 67 11.15 -0.03 16.76
N GLY A 68 12.03 -0.69 15.99
CA GLY A 68 13.45 -0.84 16.32
C GLY A 68 13.76 -1.94 17.34
N LYS A 69 12.76 -2.73 17.76
CA LYS A 69 12.91 -3.90 18.62
C LYS A 69 12.87 -5.19 17.82
N LEU A 70 13.43 -6.25 18.39
CA LEU A 70 13.40 -7.60 17.83
C LEU A 70 11.94 -8.03 17.59
N LYS A 71 11.60 -8.32 16.33
CA LYS A 71 10.26 -8.79 15.98
C LYS A 71 10.29 -9.80 14.85
N VAL A 72 9.53 -10.88 15.02
CA VAL A 72 9.23 -11.83 13.95
C VAL A 72 8.08 -11.27 13.12
N LEU A 73 8.34 -11.04 11.83
CA LEU A 73 7.38 -10.48 10.88
C LEU A 73 6.42 -11.56 10.37
N GLN A 74 6.97 -12.73 10.06
CA GLN A 74 6.22 -13.85 9.51
C GLN A 74 6.97 -15.16 9.79
N PHE A 75 6.23 -16.23 10.06
CA PHE A 75 6.77 -17.58 10.11
C PHE A 75 5.66 -18.57 9.77
N TYR A 76 5.75 -19.19 8.59
CA TYR A 76 4.72 -20.09 8.07
C TYR A 76 5.30 -21.13 7.12
N ALA A 77 4.54 -22.21 6.89
CA ALA A 77 4.86 -23.24 5.90
C ALA A 77 3.89 -23.19 4.73
N ASN A 78 4.38 -23.46 3.52
CA ASN A 78 3.59 -23.53 2.29
C ASN A 78 4.04 -24.73 1.43
N PRO A 79 3.17 -25.72 1.17
CA PRO A 79 1.83 -25.86 1.75
C PRO A 79 1.89 -26.17 3.27
N THR A 80 0.79 -25.95 3.99
CA THR A 80 0.68 -26.34 5.41
C THR A 80 0.58 -27.86 5.61
N GLU A 81 0.18 -28.57 4.55
CA GLU A 81 0.14 -30.03 4.50
C GLU A 81 0.77 -30.54 3.19
N THR A 82 1.67 -31.51 3.28
CA THR A 82 2.23 -32.18 2.11
C THR A 82 1.40 -33.39 1.69
N THR A 83 1.30 -33.62 0.37
CA THR A 83 0.47 -34.69 -0.20
C THR A 83 1.00 -36.09 0.13
N ARG A 84 2.32 -36.25 0.30
CA ARG A 84 2.99 -37.52 0.61
C ARG A 84 4.24 -37.28 1.47
N PRO A 85 4.68 -38.27 2.26
CA PRO A 85 5.97 -38.25 2.94
C PRO A 85 7.13 -37.90 2.00
N GLY A 86 8.00 -36.98 2.42
CA GLY A 86 9.16 -36.55 1.64
C GLY A 86 8.86 -35.58 0.50
N SER A 87 7.60 -35.14 0.34
CA SER A 87 7.28 -34.07 -0.62
C SER A 87 7.91 -32.75 -0.19
N ARG A 88 8.32 -31.95 -1.17
CA ARG A 88 8.83 -30.60 -0.95
C ARG A 88 7.75 -29.67 -0.40
N ALA A 89 8.13 -28.87 0.60
CA ALA A 89 7.40 -27.73 1.11
C ALA A 89 8.38 -26.59 1.36
N LEU A 90 7.87 -25.38 1.52
CA LEU A 90 8.64 -24.19 1.85
C LEU A 90 8.30 -23.75 3.27
N VAL A 91 9.32 -23.54 4.09
CA VAL A 91 9.17 -22.86 5.37
C VAL A 91 9.71 -21.44 5.20
N CYS A 92 8.81 -20.47 5.25
CA CYS A 92 9.10 -19.06 5.05
C CYS A 92 9.12 -18.33 6.39
N TYR A 93 10.16 -17.53 6.60
CA TYR A 93 10.32 -16.70 7.78
C TYR A 93 10.70 -15.27 7.40
N GLY A 94 10.45 -14.35 8.31
CA GLY A 94 10.88 -12.97 8.23
C GLY A 94 11.04 -12.41 9.64
N VAL A 95 12.17 -11.76 9.89
CA VAL A 95 12.51 -11.14 11.17
C VAL A 95 13.03 -9.72 10.93
N SER A 96 12.89 -8.88 11.94
CA SER A 96 13.38 -7.51 11.97
C SER A 96 14.16 -7.28 13.25
N ASN A 97 15.23 -6.48 13.16
CA ASN A 97 16.15 -6.16 14.27
C ASN A 97 16.70 -7.40 14.98
N ALA A 98 16.99 -8.47 14.22
CA ALA A 98 17.66 -9.68 14.73
C ALA A 98 19.13 -9.68 14.29
N GLU A 99 20.02 -10.11 15.19
CA GLU A 99 21.42 -10.39 14.91
C GLU A 99 21.63 -11.85 14.48
N SER A 100 20.89 -12.77 15.08
CA SER A 100 20.95 -14.19 14.72
C SER A 100 19.56 -14.81 14.62
N VAL A 101 19.44 -15.78 13.72
CA VAL A 101 18.23 -16.55 13.49
C VAL A 101 18.61 -18.02 13.40
N THR A 102 17.81 -18.88 14.01
CA THR A 102 17.98 -20.32 13.94
C THR A 102 16.61 -20.98 13.76
N ILE A 103 16.54 -22.01 12.94
CA ILE A 103 15.34 -22.83 12.76
C ILE A 103 15.66 -24.27 13.13
N GLU A 104 14.81 -24.86 13.98
CA GLU A 104 14.91 -26.23 14.44
C GLU A 104 13.63 -27.00 14.06
N PRO A 105 13.69 -28.16 13.37
CA PRO A 105 14.88 -28.80 12.79
C PRO A 105 15.59 -27.94 11.75
N SER A 106 16.91 -28.14 11.60
CA SER A 106 17.71 -27.37 10.64
C SER A 106 17.28 -27.65 9.20
N LEU A 107 16.98 -26.57 8.48
CA LEU A 107 16.62 -26.56 7.05
C LEU A 107 17.73 -25.97 6.18
N GLY A 108 18.95 -25.89 6.72
CA GLY A 108 20.11 -25.27 6.08
C GLY A 108 20.50 -23.94 6.74
N GLU A 109 21.21 -23.11 5.98
CA GLU A 109 21.76 -21.85 6.49
C GLU A 109 20.65 -20.80 6.71
N THR A 110 20.59 -20.30 7.94
CA THR A 110 19.62 -19.29 8.41
C THR A 110 20.37 -18.03 8.81
N TRP A 111 19.85 -16.87 8.39
CA TRP A 111 20.38 -15.56 8.72
C TRP A 111 19.25 -14.56 8.85
N PRO A 112 19.47 -13.42 9.55
CA PRO A 112 18.47 -12.37 9.65
C PRO A 112 18.02 -11.88 8.27
N SER A 113 16.73 -12.04 7.96
CA SER A 113 16.10 -11.60 6.72
C SER A 113 14.65 -11.22 6.99
N THR A 114 14.14 -10.21 6.29
CA THR A 114 12.72 -9.80 6.36
C THR A 114 11.79 -10.74 5.59
N GLY A 115 12.34 -11.62 4.74
CA GLY A 115 11.60 -12.63 3.99
C GLY A 115 12.52 -13.62 3.31
N ARG A 116 12.57 -14.86 3.81
CA ARG A 116 13.33 -15.96 3.23
C ARG A 116 12.54 -17.26 3.35
N CYS A 117 12.60 -18.09 2.32
CA CYS A 117 11.99 -19.41 2.31
C CYS A 117 13.08 -20.49 2.18
N LEU A 118 12.96 -21.54 2.98
CA LEU A 118 13.83 -22.71 2.96
C LEU A 118 13.02 -23.93 2.52
N GLU A 119 13.64 -24.81 1.74
CA GLU A 119 13.00 -26.05 1.31
C GLU A 119 13.06 -27.08 2.44
N ALA A 120 11.90 -27.69 2.71
CA ALA A 120 11.71 -28.71 3.72
C ALA A 120 11.08 -29.96 3.09
N THR A 121 11.60 -31.14 3.42
CA THR A 121 11.13 -32.44 2.93
C THR A 121 10.78 -33.37 4.10
N PRO A 122 9.75 -33.03 4.90
CA PRO A 122 9.39 -33.82 6.07
C PRO A 122 8.85 -35.21 5.67
N ALA A 123 9.34 -36.25 6.34
CA ALA A 123 8.81 -37.61 6.20
C ALA A 123 7.55 -37.86 7.06
N LYS A 124 7.32 -37.02 8.07
CA LYS A 124 6.20 -37.08 9.02
C LYS A 124 5.88 -35.67 9.51
N ASP A 125 4.75 -35.49 10.19
CA ASP A 125 4.42 -34.24 10.87
C ASP A 125 5.63 -33.69 11.63
N THR A 126 6.07 -32.50 11.24
CA THR A 126 7.28 -31.87 11.78
C THR A 126 6.94 -30.47 12.24
N GLU A 127 7.23 -30.18 13.50
CA GLU A 127 7.13 -28.84 14.05
C GLU A 127 8.47 -28.12 13.87
N TYR A 128 8.43 -26.96 13.21
CA TYR A 128 9.57 -26.08 13.07
C TYR A 128 9.47 -24.95 14.09
N THR A 129 10.57 -24.67 14.77
CA THR A 129 10.72 -23.61 15.75
C THR A 129 11.74 -22.60 15.23
N LEU A 130 11.29 -21.38 14.99
CA LEU A 130 12.12 -20.23 14.69
C LEU A 130 12.54 -19.56 16.00
N ARG A 131 13.85 -19.34 16.18
CA ARG A 131 14.42 -18.53 17.26
C ARG A 131 15.18 -17.37 16.65
N ALA A 132 14.81 -16.15 17.00
CA ALA A 132 15.51 -14.94 16.61
C ALA A 132 16.07 -14.26 17.86
N ARG A 133 17.30 -13.75 17.80
CA ARG A 133 17.95 -13.00 18.89
C ARG A 133 18.54 -11.69 18.39
N ASP A 134 18.46 -10.64 19.21
CA ASP A 134 19.15 -9.37 18.96
C ASP A 134 20.46 -9.25 19.75
N ASN A 135 21.20 -8.17 19.49
CA ASN A 135 22.44 -7.85 20.17
C ASN A 135 22.25 -7.42 21.65
N ALA A 136 21.03 -7.10 22.04
CA ALA A 136 20.66 -6.75 23.41
C ALA A 136 20.32 -8.00 24.25
N GLY A 137 20.32 -9.19 23.63
CA GLY A 137 20.03 -10.45 24.30
C GLY A 137 18.54 -10.78 24.39
N HIS A 138 17.66 -10.03 23.73
CA HIS A 138 16.26 -10.41 23.60
C HIS A 138 16.11 -11.60 22.65
N GLU A 139 15.13 -12.45 22.92
CA GLU A 139 14.79 -13.61 22.09
C GLU A 139 13.30 -13.60 21.75
N GLN A 140 12.98 -13.92 20.50
CA GLN A 140 11.62 -14.19 20.03
C GLN A 140 11.57 -15.59 19.44
N VAL A 141 10.54 -16.34 19.81
CA VAL A 141 10.36 -17.74 19.41
C VAL A 141 8.99 -17.91 18.78
N GLN A 142 8.93 -18.54 17.62
CA GLN A 142 7.67 -18.86 16.95
C GLN A 142 7.70 -20.29 16.40
N THR A 143 6.57 -20.97 16.41
CA THR A 143 6.45 -22.34 15.93
C THR A 143 5.48 -22.44 14.76
N VAL A 144 5.74 -23.36 13.84
CA VAL A 144 4.83 -23.75 12.77
C VAL A 144 4.87 -25.26 12.59
N THR A 145 3.70 -25.88 12.51
CA THR A 145 3.60 -27.32 12.25
C THR A 145 3.36 -27.56 10.77
N LEU A 146 4.22 -28.34 10.14
CA LEU A 146 4.04 -28.85 8.78
C LEU A 146 3.51 -30.28 8.86
N ARG A 147 2.27 -30.48 8.39
CA ARG A 147 1.61 -31.80 8.42
C ARG A 147 1.96 -32.60 7.17
N VAL A 148 1.98 -33.92 7.30
CA VAL A 148 2.22 -34.84 6.19
C VAL A 148 1.02 -35.77 6.09
N GLN A 149 0.35 -35.75 4.92
CA GLN A 149 -0.74 -36.67 4.64
C GLN A 149 -0.22 -38.11 4.67
N ARG A 150 -0.93 -38.98 5.40
CA ARG A 150 -0.59 -40.39 5.59
C ARG A 150 -1.15 -41.25 4.46
#